data_AF-A0A4Q6XK43-F1
#
_entry.id   AF-A0A4Q6XK43-F1
#
_cell.length_a   1.000
_cell.length_b   1.000
_cell.length_c   1.000
_cell.angle_alpha   90.00
_cell.angle_beta   90.00
_cell.angle_gamma   90.00
#
_symmetry.space_group_name_H-M   'P 1'
#
loop_
_entity.id
_entity.type
_entity.pdbx_description
1 polymer ?
#
loop_
_entity_poly.entity_id
_entity_poly.type
_entity_poly.pdbx_seq_one_letter_code
_entity_poly.pdbx_strand_id
1 'polypeptide(L)' 'MEKEEFRNMLLDAIDEDHHHEVEAWLENAERGFERIADAMNWPVEQIRDFYKLIGFEIKVAQAQEDIGKQ' A
#
# COMPACT_ATOMS: atom_id res chain seq x y z
N MET A 1 10.48 -3.95 2.12
CA MET A 1 9.72 -4.62 1.05
C MET A 1 9.96 -3.85 -0.22
N GLU A 2 10.54 -4.51 -1.22
CA GLU A 2 10.79 -3.93 -2.53
C GLU A 2 9.49 -3.81 -3.35
N LYS A 3 9.47 -2.95 -4.37
CA LYS A 3 8.27 -2.69 -5.20
C LYS A 3 7.72 -3.99 -5.82
N GLU A 4 8.61 -4.92 -6.19
CA GLU A 4 8.22 -6.22 -6.74
C GLU A 4 7.60 -7.17 -5.70
N GLU A 5 8.12 -7.21 -4.47
CA GLU A 5 7.51 -8.00 -3.40
C GLU A 5 6.10 -7.50 -3.08
N PHE A 6 5.90 -6.18 -3.03
CA PHE A 6 4.59 -5.59 -2.75
C PHE A 6 3.59 -5.86 -3.89
N ARG A 7 4.03 -5.76 -5.16
CA ARG A 7 3.22 -6.14 -6.32
C ARG A 7 2.80 -7.60 -6.25
N ASN A 8 3.74 -8.51 -6.01
CA ASN A 8 3.45 -9.95 -5.99
C ASN A 8 2.48 -10.30 -4.85
N MET A 9 2.65 -9.69 -3.66
CA MET A 9 1.70 -9.84 -2.56
C MET A 9 0.29 -9.34 -2.91
N LEU A 10 0.16 -8.25 -3.68
CA LEU A 10 -1.14 -7.77 -4.16
C LEU A 10 -1.76 -8.73 -5.17
N LEU A 11 -0.97 -9.23 -6.13
CA LEU A 11 -1.42 -10.20 -7.13
C LEU A 11 -1.91 -11.50 -6.45
N ASP A 12 -1.23 -11.97 -5.41
CA ASP A 12 -1.65 -13.16 -4.65
C ASP A 12 -2.96 -12.95 -3.86
N ALA A 13 -3.31 -11.69 -3.55
CA ALA A 13 -4.46 -11.35 -2.72
C ALA A 13 -5.73 -10.99 -3.51
N ILE A 14 -5.62 -10.82 -4.84
CA ILE A 14 -6.74 -10.46 -5.71
C ILE A 14 -6.97 -11.53 -6.78
N ASP A 15 -8.19 -11.59 -7.31
CA ASP A 15 -8.53 -12.53 -8.38
C ASP A 15 -7.72 -12.26 -9.66
N GLU A 16 -7.32 -13.33 -10.34
CA GLU A 16 -6.48 -13.31 -11.55
C GLU A 16 -7.05 -12.40 -12.66
N ASP A 17 -8.38 -12.37 -12.78
CA ASP A 17 -9.09 -11.51 -13.73
C ASP A 17 -8.80 -10.00 -13.54
N HIS A 18 -8.39 -9.59 -12.33
CA HIS A 18 -8.06 -8.21 -11.97
C HIS A 18 -6.56 -7.92 -11.89
N HIS A 19 -5.69 -8.91 -12.17
CA HIS A 19 -4.22 -8.73 -12.10
C HIS A 19 -3.70 -7.63 -13.02
N HIS A 20 -4.36 -7.45 -14.17
CA HIS A 20 -4.02 -6.42 -15.15
C HIS A 20 -4.23 -4.99 -14.64
N GLU A 21 -5.05 -4.79 -13.60
CA GLU A 21 -5.33 -3.48 -13.00
C GLU A 21 -4.28 -3.07 -11.96
N VAL A 22 -3.49 -4.03 -11.44
CA VAL A 22 -2.55 -3.80 -10.34
C VAL A 22 -1.47 -2.80 -10.70
N GLU A 23 -0.90 -2.89 -11.90
CA GLU A 23 0.13 -1.93 -12.36
C GLU A 23 -0.46 -0.51 -12.44
N ALA A 24 -1.70 -0.37 -12.93
CA ALA A 24 -2.38 0.92 -12.98
C ALA A 24 -2.66 1.49 -11.58
N TRP A 25 -3.02 0.65 -10.61
CA TRP A 25 -3.19 1.07 -9.22
C TRP A 25 -1.87 1.48 -8.58
N LEU A 26 -0.78 0.75 -8.83
CA LEU A 26 0.55 1.10 -8.34
C LEU A 26 1.03 2.43 -8.92
N GLU A 27 0.85 2.66 -10.22
CA GLU A 27 1.18 3.94 -10.87
C GLU A 27 0.31 5.10 -10.33
N ASN A 28 -0.99 4.85 -10.09
CA ASN A 28 -1.88 5.85 -9.51
C ASN A 28 -1.49 6.20 -8.07
N ALA A 29 -1.11 5.21 -7.26
CA ALA A 29 -0.64 5.42 -5.90
C ALA A 29 0.67 6.22 -5.89
N GLU A 30 1.61 5.91 -6.78
CA GLU A 30 2.88 6.63 -6.89
C GLU A 30 2.68 8.10 -7.24
N ARG A 31 1.85 8.38 -8.24
CA ARG A 31 1.46 9.76 -8.58
C ARG A 31 0.77 10.48 -7.41
N GLY A 32 0.02 9.74 -6.60
CA GLY A 32 -0.57 10.25 -5.35
C GLY A 32 0.49 10.66 -4.34
N PHE A 33 1.50 9.81 -4.10
CA PHE A 33 2.60 10.10 -3.18
C PHE A 33 3.43 11.31 -3.64
N GLU A 34 3.75 11.41 -4.93
CA GLU A 34 4.46 12.55 -5.51
C GLU A 34 3.69 13.86 -5.30
N ARG A 35 2.38 13.88 -5.55
CA ARG A 35 1.56 15.07 -5.34
C ARG A 35 1.51 15.52 -3.88
N ILE A 36 1.48 14.57 -2.94
CA ILE A 36 1.50 14.88 -1.51
C ILE A 36 2.89 15.39 -1.09
N ALA A 37 3.95 14.74 -1.59
CA ALA A 37 5.33 15.15 -1.36
C ALA A 37 5.57 16.60 -1.81
N ASP A 38 5.11 16.95 -3.01
CA ASP A 38 5.16 18.32 -3.54
C ASP A 38 4.38 19.31 -2.67
N ALA A 39 3.15 18.95 -2.27
CA ALA A 39 2.30 19.83 -1.45
C ALA A 39 2.87 20.07 -0.04
N MET A 40 3.53 19.05 0.53
CA MET A 40 4.11 19.09 1.87
C MET A 40 5.56 19.60 1.87
N ASN A 41 6.18 19.75 0.68
CA ASN A 41 7.60 20.00 0.51
C ASN A 41 8.47 18.96 1.25
N TRP A 42 8.08 17.69 1.16
CA TRP A 42 8.74 16.55 1.80
C TRP A 42 9.31 15.60 0.74
N PRO A 43 10.37 14.83 1.05
CA PRO A 43 10.81 13.75 0.17
C PRO A 43 9.72 12.70 -0.01
N VAL A 44 9.51 12.22 -1.25
CA VAL A 44 8.49 11.21 -1.56
C VAL A 44 8.72 9.91 -0.78
N GLU A 45 9.96 9.58 -0.45
CA GLU A 45 10.33 8.44 0.39
C GLU A 45 9.71 8.54 1.79
N GLN A 46 9.67 9.74 2.38
CA GLN A 46 9.05 9.94 3.70
C GLN A 46 7.53 9.77 3.65
N ILE A 47 6.89 10.20 2.56
CA ILE A 47 5.45 9.97 2.35
C ILE A 47 5.18 8.47 2.21
N ARG A 48 5.97 7.75 1.41
CA ARG A 48 5.84 6.29 1.26
C ARG A 48 6.02 5.59 2.61
N ASP A 49 7.01 5.96 3.40
CA ASP A 49 7.27 5.35 4.71
C ASP A 49 6.16 5.64 5.72
N PHE A 50 5.60 6.85 5.71
CA PHE A 50 4.44 7.20 6.51
C PHE A 50 3.21 6.35 6.17
N TYR A 51 2.92 6.16 4.87
CA TYR A 51 1.80 5.32 4.43
C TYR A 51 2.03 3.83 4.73
N LYS A 52 3.27 3.33 4.65
CA LYS A 52 3.61 1.96 5.11
C LYS A 52 3.29 1.78 6.58
N LEU A 53 3.62 2.77 7.41
CA LEU A 53 3.38 2.72 8.85
C LEU A 53 1.88 2.67 9.17
N ILE A 54 1.08 3.54 8.55
CA ILE A 54 -0.39 3.51 8.69
C ILE A 54 -0.98 2.18 8.21
N GLY A 55 -0.56 1.68 7.04
CA GLY A 55 -1.04 0.41 6.50
C GLY A 55 -0.70 -0.78 7.42
N PHE A 56 0.48 -0.76 8.03
CA PHE A 56 0.88 -1.74 9.03
C PHE A 56 0.02 -1.66 10.30
N GLU A 57 -0.22 -0.47 10.84
CA GLU A 57 -1.08 -0.27 12.02
C GLU A 57 -2.51 -0.75 11.79
N ILE A 58 -3.10 -0.46 10.63
CA ILE A 58 -4.43 -0.95 10.25
C ILE A 58 -4.46 -2.48 10.20
N LYS A 59 -3.46 -3.10 9.56
CA LYS A 59 -3.37 -4.57 9.48
C LYS A 59 -3.25 -5.21 10.86
N VAL A 60 -2.45 -4.63 11.77
CA VAL A 60 -2.32 -5.09 13.15
C VAL A 60 -3.66 -4.99 13.89
N ALA A 61 -4.37 -3.87 13.76
CA ALA A 61 -5.68 -3.68 14.38
C ALA A 61 -6.72 -4.70 13.87
N GLN A 62 -6.78 -4.93 12.55
CA GLN A 62 -7.69 -5.91 11.95
C GLN A 62 -7.40 -7.34 12.41
N ALA A 63 -6.12 -7.74 12.47
CA ALA A 63 -5.72 -9.06 12.96
C ALA A 63 -6.11 -9.27 14.44
N GLN A 64 -6.05 -8.22 15.26
CA GLN A 64 -6.49 -8.29 16.66
C GLN A 64 -8.02 -8.42 16.79
N GLU A 65 -8.79 -7.75 15.93
CA GLU A 65 -10.25 -7.91 15.90
C GLU A 65 -10.69 -9.31 15.49
N ASP A 66 -10.00 -9.95 14.55
CA ASP A 66 -10.33 -11.30 14.10
C ASP A 66 -10.02 -12.37 15.15
N ILE A 67 -8.96 -12.18 15.95
CA ILE A 67 -8.65 -13.05 17.10
C ILE A 67 -9.70 -12.90 18.21
N GLY A 68 -10.23 -11.69 18.44
CA GLY A 68 -11.24 -11.43 19.46
C GLY A 68 -12.65 -11.92 19.12
N LYS A 69 -12.89 -12.36 17.88
CA LYS A 69 -14.19 -12.87 17.39
C LYS A 69 -14.27 -14.41 17.34
N GLN A 70 -13.18 -15.13 17.65
CA GLN A 70 -13.15 -16.59 17.79
C GLN A 70 -13.42 -17.03 19.24
#